data_AF-H0T2U7-F1
#
_entry.id   AF-H0T2U7-F1
#
_cell.length_a   1.000
_cell.length_b   1.000
_cell.length_c   1.000
_cell.angle_alpha   90.00
_cell.angle_beta   90.00
_cell.angle_gamma   90.00
#
_symmetry.space_group_name_H-M   'P 1'
#
loop_
_entity.id
_entity.type
_entity.pdbx_description
1 polymer ?
#
loop_
_entity_poly.entity_id
_entity_poly.type
_entity_poly.pdbx_seq_one_letter_code
_entity_poly.pdbx_strand_id
1 'polypeptide(L)'
;MRIAKRCLAKAATENHLPPHWRDVRPEHAEFGSFDHMLPRFFMFTLKGYAYLQMRLGNLVEGRLAVQKLLDLDPSDKIGARVLLEVVDRVELDDE
;
A
#
# COMPACT_ATOMS: atom_id res chain seq x y z
N MET A 1 13.99 -3.29 -5.03
CA MET A 1 12.58 -3.21 -5.52
C MET A 1 12.02 -4.47 -6.19
N ARG A 2 12.81 -5.28 -6.90
CA ARG A 2 12.32 -6.52 -7.57
C ARG A 2 11.52 -7.46 -6.66
N ILE A 3 11.99 -7.71 -5.44
CA ILE A 3 11.32 -8.63 -4.50
C ILE A 3 9.97 -8.07 -4.04
N ALA A 4 9.91 -6.80 -3.63
CA ALA A 4 8.66 -6.16 -3.22
C ALA A 4 7.58 -6.22 -4.32
N LYS A 5 7.94 -5.95 -5.58
CA LYS A 5 7.03 -6.08 -6.73
C LYS A 5 6.53 -7.52 -6.93
N ARG A 6 7.40 -8.53 -6.74
CA ARG A 6 7.00 -9.95 -6.82
C ARG A 6 6.07 -10.35 -5.68
N CYS A 7 6.31 -9.87 -4.46
CA CYS A 7 5.43 -10.11 -3.32
C CYS A 7 4.03 -9.51 -3.58
N LEU A 8 3.97 -8.28 -4.09
CA LEU A 8 2.71 -7.63 -4.48
C LEU A 8 1.95 -8.43 -5.56
N ALA A 9 2.64 -8.82 -6.63
CA ALA A 9 2.02 -9.60 -7.70
C ALA A 9 1.49 -10.96 -7.21
N LYS A 10 2.24 -11.64 -6.32
CA LYS A 10 1.78 -12.87 -5.68
C LYS A 10 0.53 -12.61 -4.83
N ALA A 11 0.58 -11.62 -3.93
CA ALA A 11 -0.55 -11.29 -3.07
C ALA A 11 -1.81 -10.91 -3.88
N ALA A 12 -1.64 -10.19 -4.99
CA ALA A 12 -2.74 -9.88 -5.91
C ALA A 12 -3.33 -11.16 -6.54
N THR A 13 -2.46 -12.07 -7.02
CA THR A 13 -2.88 -13.33 -7.63
C THR A 13 -3.69 -14.20 -6.67
N GLU A 14 -3.24 -14.37 -5.42
CA GLU A 14 -3.96 -15.17 -4.41
C GLU A 14 -5.34 -14.58 -4.06
N ASN A 15 -5.54 -13.29 -4.28
CA ASN A 15 -6.82 -12.62 -4.08
C ASN A 15 -7.68 -12.52 -5.35
N HIS A 16 -7.22 -13.05 -6.49
CA HIS A 16 -7.83 -12.80 -7.81
C HIS A 16 -7.96 -11.31 -8.17
N LEU A 17 -7.02 -10.49 -7.70
CA LEU A 17 -6.96 -9.06 -7.99
C LEU A 17 -6.17 -8.78 -9.27
N PRO A 18 -6.34 -7.57 -9.87
CA PRO A 18 -5.45 -7.09 -10.91
C PRO A 18 -3.96 -7.22 -10.53
N PRO A 19 -3.08 -7.62 -11.47
CA PRO A 19 -1.68 -7.90 -11.18
C PRO A 19 -0.88 -6.64 -10.80
N HIS A 20 -1.33 -5.47 -11.24
CA HIS A 20 -0.74 -4.19 -10.89
C HIS A 20 -1.58 -3.51 -9.81
N TRP A 21 -0.97 -3.16 -8.67
CA TRP A 21 -1.67 -2.62 -7.50
C TRP A 21 -2.47 -1.34 -7.78
N ARG A 22 -2.03 -0.52 -8.74
CA ARG A 22 -2.75 0.70 -9.18
C ARG A 22 -4.14 0.41 -9.72
N ASP A 23 -4.34 -0.77 -10.30
CA ASP A 23 -5.60 -1.17 -10.92
C ASP A 23 -6.56 -1.80 -9.92
N VAL A 24 -6.11 -2.05 -8.68
CA VAL A 24 -6.94 -2.59 -7.62
C VAL A 24 -7.91 -1.50 -7.13
N ARG A 25 -9.18 -1.87 -7.03
CA ARG A 25 -10.28 -1.00 -6.61
C ARG A 25 -10.96 -1.56 -5.37
N PRO A 26 -11.63 -0.72 -4.56
CA PRO A 26 -12.32 -1.18 -3.34
C PRO A 26 -13.32 -2.30 -3.60
N GLU A 27 -13.96 -2.34 -4.77
CA GLU A 27 -14.99 -3.34 -5.10
C GLU A 27 -14.42 -4.73 -5.40
N HIS A 28 -13.09 -4.87 -5.54
CA HIS A 28 -12.49 -6.16 -5.87
C HIS A 28 -12.40 -7.12 -4.67
N ALA A 29 -12.44 -6.62 -3.43
CA ALA A 29 -12.40 -7.46 -2.23
C ALA A 29 -12.84 -6.71 -0.96
N GLU A 30 -13.10 -7.45 0.11
CA GLU A 30 -13.44 -6.91 1.44
C GLU A 30 -12.19 -6.39 2.19
N PHE A 31 -11.61 -5.28 1.73
CA PHE A 31 -10.39 -4.69 2.32
C PHE A 31 -10.61 -4.15 3.74
N GLY A 32 -11.81 -3.64 4.05
CA GLY A 32 -12.14 -3.07 5.37
C GLY A 32 -12.47 -4.10 6.45
N SER A 33 -12.47 -5.41 6.16
CA SER A 33 -12.82 -6.45 7.11
C SER A 33 -11.60 -7.12 7.74
N PHE A 34 -11.69 -7.42 9.03
CA PHE A 34 -10.66 -8.20 9.73
C PHE A 34 -10.76 -9.69 9.46
N ASP A 35 -11.92 -10.17 9.00
CA ASP A 35 -12.20 -11.58 8.76
C ASP A 35 -11.63 -12.06 7.42
N HIS A 36 -11.29 -11.13 6.52
CA HIS A 36 -10.73 -11.43 5.21
C HIS A 36 -9.20 -11.31 5.24
N MET A 37 -8.54 -12.45 5.49
CA MET A 37 -7.09 -12.52 5.62
C MET A 37 -6.34 -12.10 4.34
N LEU A 38 -6.78 -12.56 3.17
CA LEU A 38 -6.05 -12.34 1.92
C LEU A 38 -6.01 -10.86 1.47
N PRO A 39 -7.12 -10.09 1.50
CA PRO A 39 -7.08 -8.67 1.15
C PRO A 39 -6.22 -7.87 2.14
N ARG A 40 -6.31 -8.22 3.43
CA ARG A 40 -5.47 -7.62 4.46
C ARG A 40 -3.98 -7.90 4.24
N PHE A 41 -3.63 -9.13 3.86
CA PHE A 41 -2.26 -9.50 3.50
C PHE A 41 -1.76 -8.73 2.28
N PHE A 42 -2.60 -8.54 1.26
CA PHE A 42 -2.29 -7.67 0.12
C PHE A 42 -1.99 -6.24 0.56
N MET A 43 -2.84 -5.65 1.41
CA MET A 43 -2.62 -4.29 1.93
C MET A 43 -1.34 -4.17 2.75
N PHE A 44 -1.02 -5.13 3.62
CA PHE A 44 0.27 -5.13 4.33
C PHE A 44 1.46 -5.22 3.38
N THR A 45 1.34 -6.00 2.30
CA THR A 45 2.37 -6.10 1.27
C THR A 45 2.55 -4.77 0.52
N LEU A 46 1.46 -4.07 0.20
CA LEU A 46 1.49 -2.74 -0.41
C LEU A 46 2.05 -1.68 0.53
N LYS A 47 1.75 -1.76 1.83
CA LYS A 47 2.36 -0.89 2.86
C LYS A 47 3.87 -1.08 2.93
N GLY A 48 4.34 -2.33 2.90
CA GLY A 48 5.77 -2.65 2.84
C GLY A 48 6.44 -2.11 1.57
N TYR A 49 5.77 -2.21 0.42
CA TYR A 49 6.23 -1.59 -0.82
C TYR A 49 6.36 -0.07 -0.69
N ALA A 50 5.33 0.60 -0.17
CA ALA A 50 5.34 2.04 0.05
C ALA A 50 6.50 2.48 0.94
N TYR A 51 6.67 1.83 2.10
CA TYR A 51 7.77 2.09 3.01
C TYR A 51 9.15 1.95 2.33
N LEU A 52 9.36 0.87 1.58
CA LEU A 52 10.64 0.66 0.90
C LEU A 52 10.90 1.70 -0.20
N GLN A 53 9.86 2.16 -0.91
CA GLN A 53 10.00 3.24 -1.87
C GLN A 53 10.44 4.53 -1.18
N MET A 54 9.78 4.90 -0.08
CA MET A 54 10.15 6.08 0.72
C MET A 54 11.58 5.97 1.25
N ARG A 55 11.96 4.81 1.79
CA ARG A 55 13.30 4.58 2.34
C ARG A 55 14.42 4.72 1.31
N LEU A 56 14.11 4.45 0.04
CA LEU A 56 15.02 4.59 -1.10
C LEU A 56 15.00 6.00 -1.72
N GLY A 57 14.25 6.95 -1.13
CA GLY A 57 14.11 8.32 -1.64
C GLY A 57 13.03 8.49 -2.72
N ASN A 58 12.29 7.43 -3.08
CA ASN A 58 11.20 7.50 -4.05
C ASN A 58 9.90 7.94 -3.37
N LEU A 59 9.89 9.16 -2.81
CA LEU A 59 8.81 9.68 -1.96
C LEU A 59 7.46 9.73 -2.70
N VAL A 60 7.45 10.21 -3.95
CA VAL A 60 6.24 10.29 -4.79
C VAL A 60 5.57 8.92 -4.96
N GLU A 61 6.36 7.90 -5.32
CA GLU A 61 5.85 6.53 -5.51
C GLU A 61 5.34 5.95 -4.19
N GLY A 62 6.06 6.20 -3.10
CA GLY A 62 5.64 5.82 -1.75
C GLY A 62 4.29 6.43 -1.39
N ARG A 63 4.14 7.75 -1.57
CA ARG A 63 2.91 8.51 -1.29
C ARG A 63 1.73 7.97 -2.11
N LEU A 64 1.91 7.71 -3.40
CA LEU A 64 0.86 7.12 -4.26
C LEU A 64 0.41 5.74 -3.76
N ALA A 65 1.34 4.91 -3.31
CA ALA A 65 1.02 3.60 -2.76
C ALA A 65 0.25 3.70 -1.43
N VAL A 66 0.59 4.65 -0.56
CA VAL A 66 -0.18 4.90 0.68
C VAL A 66 -1.55 5.47 0.38
N GLN A 67 -1.68 6.38 -0.58
CA GLN A 67 -2.98 6.92 -0.97
C GLN A 67 -3.91 5.81 -1.50
N LYS A 68 -3.36 4.84 -2.24
CA LYS A 68 -4.13 3.65 -2.64
C LYS A 68 -4.54 2.79 -1.45
N LEU A 69 -3.72 2.65 -0.41
CA LEU A 69 -4.15 1.93 0.80
C LEU A 69 -5.35 2.59 1.47
N LEU A 70 -5.36 3.93 1.56
CA LEU A 70 -6.47 4.68 2.14
C LEU A 70 -7.72 4.71 1.25
N ASP A 71 -7.55 4.56 -0.07
CA ASP A 71 -8.64 4.35 -1.03
C ASP A 71 -9.30 2.97 -0.84
N LEU A 72 -8.49 1.91 -0.66
CA LEU A 72 -8.99 0.56 -0.43
C LEU A 72 -9.60 0.37 0.97
N ASP A 73 -9.02 0.99 1.99
CA ASP A 73 -9.52 0.98 3.35
C ASP A 73 -9.48 2.39 3.98
N PRO A 74 -10.56 3.19 3.82
CA PRO A 74 -10.66 4.51 4.41
C PRO A 74 -10.62 4.53 5.94
N SER A 75 -10.90 3.40 6.59
CA SER A 75 -10.84 3.27 8.06
C SER A 75 -9.43 3.03 8.59
N ASP A 76 -8.45 2.89 7.70
CA ASP A 76 -7.02 2.76 7.99
C ASP A 76 -6.67 1.64 9.00
N LYS A 77 -7.28 0.47 8.87
CA LYS A 77 -7.12 -0.65 9.81
C LYS A 77 -5.72 -1.24 9.84
N ILE A 78 -4.92 -0.95 8.82
CA ILE A 78 -3.51 -1.34 8.76
C ILE A 78 -2.55 -0.18 9.11
N GLY A 79 -3.08 0.99 9.48
CA GLY A 79 -2.30 2.16 9.92
C GLY A 79 -1.34 2.67 8.86
N ALA A 80 -1.78 2.78 7.61
CA ALA A 80 -1.02 3.31 6.48
C ALA A 80 -0.76 4.82 6.60
N ARG A 81 -1.64 5.58 7.29
CA ARG A 81 -1.50 7.04 7.43
C ARG A 81 -0.20 7.48 8.10
N VAL A 82 0.36 6.65 8.99
CA VAL A 82 1.67 6.89 9.63
C VAL A 82 2.79 7.11 8.60
N LEU A 83 2.71 6.48 7.42
CA LEU A 83 3.71 6.67 6.37
C LEU A 83 3.54 8.01 5.64
N LEU A 84 2.32 8.54 5.52
CA LEU A 84 2.10 9.90 5.00
C LEU A 84 2.72 10.93 5.94
N GLU A 85 2.45 10.81 7.24
CA GLU A 85 2.99 11.73 8.24
C GLU A 85 4.52 11.78 8.25
N VAL A 86 5.18 10.64 8.00
CA VAL A 86 6.65 10.59 7.88
C VAL A 86 7.12 11.31 6.61
N VAL A 87 6.47 11.10 5.46
CA VAL A 87 6.87 11.78 4.22
C VAL A 87 6.60 13.28 4.28
N ASP A 88 5.47 13.70 4.84
CA ASP A 88 5.13 15.11 5.00
C ASP A 88 6.20 15.85 5.84
N ARG A 89 6.76 15.20 6.86
CA ARG A 89 7.86 15.77 7.66
C ARG A 89 9.18 15.87 6.89
N VAL A 90 9.51 14.85 6.09
CA VAL A 90 10.73 14.87 5.27
C VAL A 90 10.66 15.99 4.24
N GLU A 91 9.51 16.19 3.60
CA GLU A 91 9.31 17.26 2.62
C GLU A 91 9.41 18.67 3.26
N LEU A 92 8.96 18.84 4.51
CA LEU A 92 9.09 20.10 5.25
C LEU A 92 10.53 20.41 5.70
N ASP A 93 11.35 19.39 5.96
CA ASP A 93 12.76 19.57 6.34
C ASP A 93 13.67 19.85 5.13
N ASP A 94 13.22 19.50 3.91
CA ASP A 94 13.93 19.73 2.64
C ASP A 94 13.62 21.12 2.01
N GLU A 95 12.67 21.90 2.57
CA GLU A 95 12.34 23.30 2.19
C GLU A 95 13.05 24.35 3.05
#